data_AF-A0A4D7JFN4-F1
#
_entry.id   AF-A0A4D7JFN4-F1
#
_cell.length_a   1.000
_cell.length_b   1.000
_cell.length_c   1.000
_cell.angle_alpha   90.00
_cell.angle_beta   90.00
_cell.angle_gamma   90.00
#
_symmetry.space_group_name_H-M   'P 1'
#
loop_
_entity.id
_entity.type
_entity.pdbx_description
1 polymer ?
#
loop_
_entity_poly.entity_id
_entity_poly.type
_entity_poly.pdbx_seq_one_letter_code
_entity_poly.pdbx_strand_id
1 'polypeptide(L)'
;MKRDTIDKLCCPFDKNDLDLTVVTKDTTENILEGFFTCKECRRIYPIVRGIPIMNPDEYREFSLEKPLLDKWNKQLEGMKIENFRLIEE
;
A
#
# COMPACT_ATOMS: atom_id res chain seq x y z
N MET A 1 7.50 5.86 -8.65
CA MET A 1 8.30 5.99 -7.42
C MET A 1 9.64 5.27 -7.58
N LYS A 2 10.74 5.92 -7.21
CA LYS A 2 12.08 5.29 -7.23
C LYS A 2 12.23 4.32 -6.07
N ARG A 3 12.89 3.18 -6.31
CA ARG A 3 13.11 2.15 -5.29
C ARG A 3 13.94 2.67 -4.11
N ASP A 4 14.99 3.44 -4.38
CA ASP A 4 15.84 4.02 -3.33
C ASP A 4 15.10 4.96 -2.36
N THR A 5 13.97 5.54 -2.79
CA THR A 5 13.12 6.36 -1.90
C THR A 5 12.30 5.47 -0.98
N ILE A 6 11.86 4.32 -1.47
CA ILE A 6 11.04 3.36 -0.74
C ILE A 6 11.81 2.75 0.41
N ASP A 7 13.09 2.42 0.21
CA ASP A 7 13.95 1.84 1.25
C ASP A 7 14.19 2.78 2.44
N LYS A 8 13.79 4.05 2.33
CA LYS A 8 13.86 5.05 3.41
C LYS A 8 12.52 5.27 4.12
N LEU A 9 11.45 4.62 3.67
CA LEU A 9 10.13 4.76 4.25
C LEU A 9 9.89 3.75 5.36
N CYS A 10 9.10 4.18 6.33
CA CYS A 10 8.58 3.34 7.41
C CYS A 10 7.08 3.64 7.60
N CYS A 11 6.40 2.80 8.37
CA CYS A 11 5.02 3.02 8.73
C CYS A 11 4.86 4.36 9.49
N PRO A 12 3.96 5.28 9.07
CA PRO A 12 3.82 6.58 9.69
C PRO A 12 3.33 6.51 11.15
N PHE A 13 2.66 5.42 11.53
CA PHE A 13 2.06 5.27 12.87
C PHE A 13 3.00 4.62 13.89
N ASP A 14 3.67 3.54 13.51
CA ASP A 14 4.46 2.71 14.44
C ASP A 14 5.95 2.66 14.10
N LYS A 15 6.36 3.27 12.98
CA LYS A 15 7.75 3.35 12.49
C LYS A 15 8.40 2.02 12.12
N ASN A 16 7.64 0.93 12.02
CA ASN A 16 8.15 -0.34 11.55
C ASN A 16 8.33 -0.36 10.02
N ASP A 17 9.04 -1.37 9.55
CA ASP A 17 9.29 -1.60 8.14
C ASP A 17 8.00 -1.89 7.35
N LEU A 18 8.06 -1.58 6.07
CA LEU A 18 6.97 -1.76 5.12
C LEU A 18 7.36 -2.80 4.07
N ASP A 19 6.47 -3.76 3.85
CA ASP A 19 6.59 -4.67 2.71
C ASP A 19 5.98 -4.01 1.48
N LEU A 20 6.68 -4.09 0.35
CA LEU A 20 6.22 -3.54 -0.93
C LEU A 20 5.71 -4.66 -1.84
N THR A 21 4.46 -4.53 -2.27
CA THR A 21 3.92 -5.31 -3.38
C THR A 21 3.80 -4.44 -4.62
N VAL A 22 4.49 -4.82 -5.70
CA VAL A 22 4.51 -4.07 -6.95
C VAL A 22 3.49 -4.65 -7.93
N VAL A 23 2.63 -3.80 -8.48
CA VAL A 23 1.63 -4.18 -9.49
C VAL A 23 2.08 -3.75 -10.89
N THR A 24 2.61 -2.55 -11.06
CA THR A 24 3.05 -2.04 -12.36
C THR A 24 4.26 -1.13 -12.21
N LYS A 25 5.21 -1.24 -13.14
CA LYS A 25 6.40 -0.40 -13.24
C LYS A 25 6.46 0.29 -14.60
N ASP A 26 7.23 1.37 -14.69
CA ASP A 26 7.61 1.99 -15.96
C ASP A 26 8.85 1.34 -16.59
N THR A 27 9.24 1.82 -17.76
CA THR A 27 10.43 1.35 -18.51
C THR A 27 11.75 1.62 -17.80
N THR A 28 11.75 2.46 -16.77
CA THR A 28 12.91 2.83 -15.95
C THR A 28 12.85 2.21 -14.55
N GLU A 29 12.05 1.14 -14.38
CA GLU A 29 11.85 0.42 -13.12
C GLU A 29 11.24 1.26 -11.97
N ASN A 30 10.67 2.44 -12.25
CA ASN A 30 9.90 3.15 -11.22
C ASN A 30 8.56 2.46 -11.02
N ILE A 31 8.15 2.34 -9.77
CA ILE A 31 6.86 1.75 -9.40
C ILE A 31 5.75 2.76 -9.70
N LEU A 32 4.80 2.37 -10.55
CA LEU A 32 3.63 3.17 -10.91
C LEU A 32 2.40 2.78 -10.10
N GLU A 33 2.16 1.48 -9.94
CA GLU A 33 1.09 0.94 -9.12
C GLU A 33 1.63 -0.14 -8.18
N GLY A 34 1.09 -0.19 -6.97
CA GLY A 34 1.51 -1.13 -5.93
C GLY A 34 0.88 -0.75 -4.60
N PHE A 35 1.31 -1.39 -3.53
CA PHE A 35 0.91 -1.02 -2.18
C PHE A 35 1.98 -1.42 -1.17
N PHE A 36 2.04 -0.68 -0.08
CA PHE A 36 2.80 -1.06 1.11
C PHE A 36 1.91 -1.73 2.12
N THR A 37 2.47 -2.69 2.84
CA THR A 37 1.83 -3.30 4.01
C THR A 37 2.76 -3.21 5.20
N CYS A 38 2.22 -2.84 6.36
CA CYS A 38 2.97 -2.91 7.62
C CYS A 38 2.63 -4.23 8.31
N LYS A 39 3.64 -5.04 8.66
CA LYS A 39 3.42 -6.32 9.35
C LYS A 39 2.86 -6.14 10.76
N GLU A 40 3.19 -5.04 11.42
CA GLU A 40 2.84 -4.78 12.83
C GLU A 40 1.41 -4.22 12.98
N CYS A 41 1.12 -3.04 12.44
CA CYS A 41 -0.24 -2.48 12.51
C CYS A 41 -1.20 -3.00 11.43
N ARG A 42 -0.72 -3.87 10.54
CA ARG A 42 -1.46 -4.47 9.41
C ARG A 42 -2.02 -3.48 8.40
N ARG A 43 -1.57 -2.22 8.41
CA ARG A 43 -2.08 -1.19 7.50
C ARG A 43 -1.61 -1.39 6.07
N ILE A 44 -2.46 -1.00 5.13
CA ILE A 44 -2.15 -0.94 3.70
C ILE A 44 -2.10 0.52 3.22
N TYR A 45 -1.09 0.83 2.40
CA TYR A 45 -0.90 2.14 1.76
C TYR A 45 -0.79 1.97 0.25
N PRO A 46 -1.82 2.33 -0.53
CA PRO A 46 -1.76 2.19 -1.98
C PRO A 46 -0.77 3.17 -2.62
N ILE A 47 -0.14 2.74 -3.70
CA ILE A 47 0.71 3.55 -4.58
C ILE A 47 -0.03 3.74 -5.88
N VAL A 48 -0.38 4.98 -6.21
CA VAL A 48 -1.12 5.33 -7.42
C VAL A 48 -0.31 6.32 -8.22
N ARG A 49 -0.02 6.00 -9.49
CA ARG A 49 0.83 6.80 -10.38
C ARG A 49 2.19 7.15 -9.76
N GLY A 50 2.73 6.21 -8.98
CA GLY A 50 4.00 6.35 -8.29
C GLY A 50 4.00 7.27 -7.08
N ILE A 51 2.82 7.62 -6.55
CA ILE A 51 2.65 8.40 -5.32
C ILE A 51 2.05 7.48 -4.24
N PRO A 52 2.76 7.25 -3.12
CA PRO A 52 2.22 6.46 -2.01
C PRO A 52 1.26 7.31 -1.16
N ILE A 53 0.07 6.79 -0.90
CA ILE A 53 -0.94 7.42 -0.03
C ILE A 53 -0.70 6.93 1.40
N MET A 54 0.09 7.71 2.16
CA MET A 54 0.50 7.40 3.55
C MET A 54 -0.10 8.37 4.57
N ASN A 55 -1.20 9.03 4.19
CA ASN A 55 -1.91 9.96 5.05
C ASN A 55 -2.45 9.24 6.30
N PRO A 56 -2.61 9.95 7.43
CA PRO A 56 -3.36 9.44 8.57
C PRO A 56 -4.77 8.97 8.16
N ASP A 57 -5.28 7.98 8.87
CA ASP A 57 -6.54 7.29 8.55
C ASP A 57 -7.73 8.27 8.53
N GLU A 58 -7.69 9.34 9.33
CA GLU A 58 -8.72 10.40 9.39
C GLU A 58 -8.83 11.25 8.11
N TYR A 59 -7.78 11.26 7.28
CA TYR A 59 -7.73 11.98 6.01
C TYR A 59 -7.86 11.06 4.80
N ARG A 60 -8.19 9.78 5.02
CA ARG A 60 -8.37 8.78 3.98
C ARG A 60 -9.83 8.38 3.91
N GLU A 61 -10.31 8.17 2.68
CA GLU A 61 -11.66 7.69 2.44
C GLU A 61 -11.60 6.28 1.86
N PHE A 62 -11.92 5.28 2.69
CA PHE A 62 -11.84 3.87 2.30
C PHE A 62 -12.71 3.54 1.10
N SER A 63 -13.87 4.18 0.96
CA SER A 63 -14.77 4.04 -0.19
C SER A 63 -14.12 4.39 -1.52
N LEU A 64 -13.21 5.38 -1.53
CA LEU A 64 -12.50 5.82 -2.74
C LEU A 64 -11.32 4.90 -3.06
N GLU A 65 -10.70 4.31 -2.04
CA GLU A 65 -9.56 3.40 -2.21
C GLU A 65 -9.99 1.96 -2.52
N LYS A 66 -11.18 1.54 -2.05
CA LYS A 66 -11.69 0.18 -2.20
C LYS A 66 -11.68 -0.34 -3.64
N PRO A 67 -12.10 0.39 -4.68
CA PRO A 67 -12.05 -0.10 -6.06
C PRO A 67 -10.64 -0.41 -6.56
N LEU A 68 -9.64 0.34 -6.08
CA LEU A 68 -8.22 0.10 -6.40
C LEU A 68 -7.71 -1.16 -5.70
N LEU A 69 -8.07 -1.34 -4.43
CA LEU A 69 -7.72 -2.51 -3.65
C LEU A 69 -8.39 -3.78 -4.21
N ASP A 70 -9.67 -3.69 -4.61
CA ASP A 70 -10.42 -4.77 -5.26
C ASP A 70 -9.78 -5.16 -6.61
N LYS A 71 -9.24 -4.19 -7.37
CA LYS A 71 -8.46 -4.45 -8.60
C LYS A 71 -7.21 -5.29 -8.31
N TRP A 72 -6.60 -5.11 -7.13
CA TRP A 72 -5.38 -5.81 -6.71
C TRP A 72 -5.63 -7.04 -5.84
N ASN A 73 -6.87 -7.51 -5.77
CA ASN A 73 -7.25 -8.62 -4.90
C ASN A 73 -6.53 -9.94 -5.24
N LYS A 74 -6.09 -10.09 -6.51
CA LYS A 74 -5.25 -11.23 -6.92
C LYS A 74 -3.88 -11.25 -6.24
N GLN A 75 -3.33 -10.09 -5.90
CA GLN A 75 -2.05 -9.97 -5.20
C GLN A 75 -2.19 -10.04 -3.67
N LEU A 76 -3.42 -10.04 -3.15
CA LEU A 76 -3.72 -10.05 -1.71
C LEU A 76 -3.94 -11.46 -1.15
N GLU A 77 -3.82 -12.51 -1.97
CA GLU A 77 -3.82 -13.93 -1.56
C GLU A 77 -4.97 -14.36 -0.63
N GLY A 78 -6.14 -13.71 -0.73
CA GLY A 78 -7.32 -14.02 0.11
C GLY A 78 -7.42 -13.20 1.41
N MET A 79 -6.49 -12.27 1.67
CA MET A 79 -6.64 -11.33 2.78
C MET A 79 -7.75 -10.32 2.51
N LYS A 80 -8.63 -10.11 3.50
CA LYS A 80 -9.62 -9.03 3.45
C LYS A 80 -9.02 -7.73 3.93
N ILE A 81 -9.47 -6.62 3.35
CA ILE A 81 -9.11 -5.29 3.81
C ILE A 81 -10.34 -4.64 4.43
N GLU A 82 -10.21 -4.23 5.68
CA GLU A 82 -11.22 -3.46 6.39
C GLU A 82 -10.52 -2.31 7.13
N ASN A 83 -11.09 -1.10 7.03
CA ASN A 83 -10.54 0.10 7.68
C ASN A 83 -9.02 0.27 7.46
N PHE A 84 -8.59 0.14 6.20
CA PHE A 84 -7.19 0.23 5.75
C PHE A 84 -6.25 -0.83 6.36
N ARG A 85 -6.77 -1.91 6.93
CA ARG A 85 -5.97 -2.98 7.53
C ARG A 85 -6.26 -4.33 6.89
N LEU A 86 -5.22 -5.15 6.78
CA LEU A 86 -5.32 -6.55 6.41
C LEU A 86 -5.87 -7.36 7.58
N ILE A 87 -6.89 -8.15 7.29
CA ILE A 87 -7.52 -9.07 8.22
C ILE A 87 -7.42 -10.47 7.62
N GLU A 88 -6.94 -11.41 8.42
CA GLU A 88 -6.97 -12.83 8.10
C GLU A 88 -8.43 -13.30 8.16
N GLU A 89 -8.88 -13.98 7.10
CA GLU A 89 -10.24 -14.49 6.99
C GLU A 89 -10.48 -15.73 7.86
#